data_AF-A0A0K6IJM7-F1
#
_entry.id   AF-A0A0K6IJM7-F1
#
_cell.length_a   1.000
_cell.length_b   1.000
_cell.length_c   1.000
_cell.angle_alpha   90.00
_cell.angle_beta   90.00
_cell.angle_gamma   90.00
#
_symmetry.space_group_name_H-M   'P 1'
#
loop_
_entity.id
_entity.type
_entity.pdbx_description
1 polymer ?
#
loop_
_entity_poly.entity_id
_entity_poly.type
_entity_poly.pdbx_seq_one_letter_code
_entity_poly.pdbx_strand_id
1 'polypeptide(L)' 'MTNFEKRVEELIAKHPNLTKDEAIKIVTEKNERKKLKRNAKSNKGSIGKA' A
#
# COMPACT_ATOMS: atom_id res chain seq x y z
N MET A 1 7.44 -11.35 -12.07
CA MET A 1 6.29 -10.73 -11.40
C MET A 1 6.77 -9.91 -10.23
N THR A 2 6.40 -8.64 -10.17
CA THR A 2 6.71 -7.80 -9.01
C THR A 2 5.82 -8.16 -7.82
N ASN A 3 6.26 -7.85 -6.59
CA ASN A 3 5.42 -8.02 -5.40
C ASN A 3 4.11 -7.22 -5.46
N PHE A 4 4.05 -6.19 -6.32
CA PHE A 4 2.85 -5.42 -6.60
C PHE A 4 1.87 -6.22 -7.46
N GLU A 5 2.32 -6.73 -8.60
CA GLU A 5 1.52 -7.57 -9.51
C GLU A 5 0.94 -8.79 -8.78
N LYS A 6 1.76 -9.48 -7.98
CA LYS A 6 1.30 -10.62 -7.19
C LYS A 6 0.15 -10.27 -6.24
N ARG A 7 0.21 -9.10 -5.61
CA ARG A 7 -0.86 -8.61 -4.71
C ARG A 7 -2.12 -8.22 -5.47
N VAL A 8 -1.98 -7.67 -6.66
CA VAL A 8 -3.11 -7.33 -7.54
C VAL A 8 -3.79 -8.63 -8.00
N GLU A 9 -3.03 -9.62 -8.47
CA GLU A 9 -3.55 -10.92 -8.87
C GLU A 9 -4.22 -11.68 -7.71
N GLU A 10 -3.61 -11.72 -6.52
CA GLU A 10 -4.22 -12.31 -5.33
C GLU A 10 -5.52 -11.60 -4.92
N LEU A 11 -5.62 -10.29 -5.13
CA LEU A 11 -6.81 -9.50 -4.80
C LEU A 11 -7.95 -9.80 -5.78
N ILE A 12 -7.66 -9.89 -7.07
CA ILE A 12 -8.63 -10.26 -8.11
C ILE A 12 -9.07 -11.71 -7.93
N ALA A 13 -8.15 -12.62 -7.58
CA ALA A 13 -8.47 -14.02 -7.32
C ALA A 13 -9.44 -14.19 -6.14
N LYS A 14 -9.35 -13.32 -5.11
CA LYS A 14 -10.28 -13.30 -3.97
C LYS A 14 -11.57 -12.54 -4.25
N HIS A 15 -11.53 -11.59 -5.18
CA HIS A 15 -12.65 -10.74 -5.54
C HIS A 15 -12.84 -10.76 -7.06
N PRO A 16 -13.49 -11.80 -7.61
CA PRO A 16 -13.67 -11.94 -9.06
C PRO A 16 -14.51 -10.82 -9.70
N ASN A 17 -15.27 -10.08 -8.89
CA ASN A 17 -16.04 -8.90 -9.33
C ASN A 17 -15.21 -7.61 -9.38
N LEU A 18 -13.98 -7.64 -8.86
CA LEU A 18 -13.10 -6.49 -8.82
C LEU A 18 -12.27 -6.42 -10.11
N THR A 19 -12.30 -5.28 -10.78
CA THR A 19 -11.51 -5.10 -12.00
C THR A 19 -10.02 -4.94 -11.68
N LYS A 20 -9.16 -5.18 -12.68
CA LYS A 20 -7.70 -4.99 -12.54
C LYS A 20 -7.36 -3.55 -12.11
N ASP A 21 -8.04 -2.56 -12.68
CA ASP A 21 -7.79 -1.15 -12.39
C ASP A 21 -8.18 -0.78 -10.96
N GLU A 22 -9.31 -1.29 -10.47
CA GLU A 22 -9.73 -1.10 -9.08
C GLU A 22 -8.76 -1.78 -8.11
N ALA A 23 -8.30 -2.99 -8.45
CA ALA A 23 -7.30 -3.71 -7.65
C ALA A 23 -5.97 -2.94 -7.56
N ILE A 24 -5.50 -2.39 -8.69
CA ILE A 24 -4.31 -1.54 -8.76
C ILE A 24 -4.48 -0.29 -7.89
N LYS A 25 -5.64 0.37 -7.98
CA LYS A 25 -5.95 1.57 -7.19
C LYS A 25 -5.91 1.28 -5.69
N ILE A 26 -6.53 0.19 -5.25
CA ILE A 26 -6.55 -0.23 -3.84
C ILE A 26 -5.14 -0.52 -3.32
N VAL A 27 -4.32 -1.25 -4.08
CA VAL A 27 -2.95 -1.58 -3.66
C VAL A 27 -2.07 -0.32 -3.60
N THR A 28 -2.22 0.58 -4.56
CA THR A 28 -1.49 1.85 -4.62
C THR A 28 -1.85 2.75 -3.44
N GLU A 29 -3.14 2.98 -3.20
CA GLU A 29 -3.64 3.79 -2.08
C GLU A 29 -3.19 3.22 -0.72
N LYS A 30 -3.22 1.89 -0.57
CA LYS A 30 -2.71 1.22 0.63
C LYS A 30 -1.21 1.46 0.83
N ASN A 31 -0.42 1.48 -0.23
CA ASN A 31 1.01 1.75 -0.17
C ASN A 31 1.30 3.21 0.17
N GLU A 32 0.57 4.16 -0.41
CA GLU A 32 0.68 5.58 -0.10
C GLU A 32 0.32 5.87 1.36
N ARG A 33 -0.80 5.32 1.86
CA ARG A 33 -1.18 5.43 3.27
C ARG A 33 -0.10 4.89 4.20
N LYS A 34 0.54 3.77 3.83
CA LYS A 34 1.68 3.21 4.58
C LYS A 34 2.92 4.10 4.51
N LYS A 35 3.19 4.74 3.36
CA LYS A 35 4.30 5.71 3.21
C LYS A 35 4.07 6.93 4.10
N LEU A 36 2.87 7.51 4.09
CA LEU A 36 2.48 8.63 4.95
C LEU A 36 2.64 8.27 6.44
N LYS A 37 2.16 7.08 6.86
CA LYS A 37 2.35 6.62 8.25
C LYS A 37 3.82 6.42 8.63
N ARG A 38 4.66 5.94 7.72
CA ARG A 38 6.12 5.84 7.96
C ARG A 38 6.74 7.22 8.11
N ASN A 39 6.38 8.16 7.23
CA ASN A 39 6.91 9.53 7.27
C ASN A 39 6.47 10.29 8.54
N ALA A 40 5.22 10.10 8.97
CA ALA A 40 4.72 10.67 10.21
C ALA A 40 5.44 10.07 11.45
N LYS A 41 5.81 8.79 11.40
CA LYS A 41 6.60 8.14 12.47
C LYS A 41 8.06 8.59 12.48
N SER A 42 8.69 8.75 11.31
CA SER A 42 10.06 9.27 11.24
C SER A 42 10.17 10.69 11.78
N ASN A 43 9.15 11.54 11.54
CA ASN A 43 9.09 12.88 12.13
C ASN A 43 8.86 12.88 13.64
N LYS A 44 8.27 11.83 14.23
CA LYS A 44 8.10 11.73 15.69
C LYS A 44 9.33 11.18 16.40
N GLY A 45 10.22 10.49 15.67
CA GLY A 45 11.50 9.97 16.19
C GLY A 45 12.60 11.03 16.34
N SER A 46 12.45 12.22 15.74
CA SER A 46 13.43 13.31 15.83
C SER A 46 13.14 14.34 16.94
N ILE A 47 12.02 14.23 17.65
CA ILE A 47 11.66 15.18 18.74
C ILE A 47 12.18 14.67 20.11
N GLY A 48 12.76 13.48 20.18
CA GLY A 48 13.21 12.84 21.42
C GLY A 48 14.72 12.60 21.54
N LYS A 49 15.56 13.21 20.69
CA LYS A 49 17.02 13.07 20.83
C LYS A 49 17.72 14.39 20.53
N ALA A 50 18.43 14.87 21.55
CA ALA A 50 19.22 16.09 21.70
C ALA A 50 18.43 17.34 22.13
#